data_AF-A0A968NW44-F1
#
_entry.id   AF-A0A968NW44-F1
#
_cell.length_a   1.000
_cell.length_b   1.000
_cell.length_c   1.000
_cell.angle_alpha   90.00
_cell.angle_beta   90.00
_cell.angle_gamma   90.00
#
_symmetry.space_group_name_H-M   'P 1'
#
loop_
_entity.id
_entity.type
_entity.pdbx_description
1 polymer ?
#
loop_
_entity_poly.entity_id
_entity_poly.type
_entity_poly.pdbx_seq_one_letter_code
_entity_poly.pdbx_strand_id
1 'polypeptide(L)'
;MDMGVASFKVEGRLKSPEYVAAAARAYRSAIDRHSVRHDLSPIEVEAAKRRMATTYSRGFFTGWLKGVDHQHLVDGVSKSHRGLEIGRLHSGDANSMVIELVEGGEASTDIELSPGDGLLWTVDHADQGAQVYKVDRLDATRVRVEFANDVEVTADSRGARVYLNHDSSQKRDLRRTFHDKNAWKRIPVEVTVDIELGLRLNATMSDGTFTVTAEGRSPIEAARNKAVTDEFLADELGALGGSVFKLSDFTVRRASPDPIFYPHKELKEIRRELTERLEKLRRENRIRRDDGAVAPARDVLAWNRERMQPRQTTSGSGSETPAGTRLNVLLREKAQVTDLIEAVSSSGRLHGDGLRGDDLGCVILDFEFGQDYESSVAGLKNAGLRCGIATTRSS
;
A
#
# COMPACT_ATOMS: atom_id res chain seq x y z
N MET A 1 12.55 6.04 1.10
CA MET A 1 12.61 5.70 -0.35
C MET A 1 14.01 5.92 -0.91
N ASP A 2 14.74 6.87 -0.33
CA ASP A 2 16.10 7.31 -0.69
C ASP A 2 17.17 6.22 -0.79
N MET A 3 16.98 5.08 -0.12
CA MET A 3 17.84 3.90 -0.27
C MET A 3 17.70 3.20 -1.64
N GLY A 4 16.72 3.60 -2.45
CA GLY A 4 16.45 3.05 -3.79
C GLY A 4 15.55 1.81 -3.79
N VAL A 5 14.77 1.59 -2.73
CA VAL A 5 13.82 0.46 -2.63
C VAL A 5 12.58 0.76 -3.47
N ALA A 6 12.23 -0.14 -4.38
CA ALA A 6 11.08 0.03 -5.28
C ALA A 6 9.73 -0.41 -4.69
N SER A 7 9.74 -1.27 -3.67
CA SER A 7 8.52 -1.79 -3.05
C SER A 7 8.75 -2.25 -1.61
N PHE A 8 7.73 -2.06 -0.77
CA PHE A 8 7.65 -2.69 0.55
C PHE A 8 6.68 -3.87 0.49
N LYS A 9 7.00 -4.94 1.22
CA LYS A 9 6.15 -6.13 1.33
C LYS A 9 5.54 -6.17 2.73
N VAL A 10 4.22 -6.40 2.81
CA VAL A 10 3.54 -6.81 4.04
C VAL A 10 3.61 -8.34 4.12
N GLU A 11 4.13 -8.89 5.22
CA GLU A 11 4.35 -10.33 5.42
C GLU A 11 3.39 -10.90 6.47
N GLY A 12 3.08 -12.20 6.34
CA GLY A 12 2.37 -13.00 7.34
C GLY A 12 1.41 -14.01 6.71
N ARG A 13 1.44 -15.28 7.15
CA ARG A 13 0.45 -16.30 6.76
C ARG A 13 -0.84 -16.12 7.55
N LEU A 14 -1.99 -16.37 6.88
CA LEU A 14 -3.33 -16.35 7.47
C LEU A 14 -3.67 -15.04 8.22
N LYS A 15 -3.11 -13.91 7.75
CA LYS A 15 -3.45 -12.60 8.30
C LYS A 15 -4.79 -12.12 7.79
N SER A 16 -5.51 -11.40 8.65
CA SER A 16 -6.80 -10.83 8.31
C SER A 16 -6.66 -9.73 7.24
N PRO A 17 -7.68 -9.49 6.40
CA PRO A 17 -7.71 -8.33 5.52
C PRO A 17 -7.51 -7.00 6.26
N GLU A 18 -8.03 -6.90 7.49
CA GLU A 18 -7.88 -5.73 8.34
C GLU A 18 -6.42 -5.44 8.69
N TYR A 19 -5.62 -6.46 9.01
CA TYR A 19 -4.18 -6.30 9.25
C TYR A 19 -3.46 -5.76 8.02
N VAL A 20 -3.72 -6.35 6.85
CA VAL A 20 -3.09 -5.91 5.59
C VAL A 20 -3.47 -4.47 5.27
N ALA A 21 -4.75 -4.12 5.45
CA ALA A 21 -5.24 -2.76 5.24
C ALA A 21 -4.61 -1.75 6.23
N ALA A 22 -4.47 -2.10 7.50
CA ALA A 22 -3.87 -1.25 8.52
C ALA A 22 -2.39 -0.98 8.22
N ALA A 23 -1.62 -2.04 7.93
CA ALA A 23 -0.21 -1.93 7.56
C ALA A 23 -0.04 -1.09 6.29
N ALA A 24 -0.78 -1.42 5.22
CA ALA A 24 -0.70 -0.70 3.95
C ALA A 24 -1.04 0.79 4.13
N ARG A 25 -2.08 1.12 4.91
CA ARG A 25 -2.47 2.51 5.21
C ARG A 25 -1.37 3.26 5.96
N ALA A 26 -0.79 2.66 6.99
CA ALA A 26 0.26 3.28 7.79
C ALA A 26 1.50 3.59 6.95
N TYR A 27 2.00 2.60 6.20
CA TYR A 27 3.17 2.80 5.33
C TYR A 27 2.87 3.75 4.17
N ARG A 28 1.69 3.68 3.54
CA ARG A 28 1.32 4.61 2.47
C ARG A 28 1.29 6.06 2.96
N SER A 29 0.70 6.31 4.13
CA SER A 29 0.70 7.62 4.77
C SER A 29 2.13 8.14 4.99
N ALA A 30 3.02 7.31 5.53
CA ALA A 30 4.42 7.68 5.74
C ALA A 30 5.14 7.99 4.42
N ILE A 31 4.93 7.18 3.37
CA ILE A 31 5.57 7.40 2.06
C ILE A 31 5.01 8.67 1.39
N ASP A 32 3.69 8.90 1.43
CA ASP A 32 3.07 10.11 0.85
C ASP A 32 3.57 11.38 1.54
N ARG A 33 3.61 11.37 2.87
CA ARG A 33 4.14 12.48 3.68
C ARG A 33 5.61 12.78 3.40
N HIS A 34 6.44 11.74 3.34
CA HIS A 34 7.84 11.86 2.96
C HIS A 34 8.03 12.38 1.52
N SER A 35 7.17 11.99 0.58
CA SER A 35 7.27 12.40 -0.84
C SER A 35 7.12 13.92 -1.05
N VAL A 36 6.40 14.59 -0.15
CA VAL A 36 6.24 16.05 -0.15
C VAL A 36 7.16 16.75 0.87
N ARG A 37 8.22 16.06 1.33
CA ARG A 37 9.17 16.52 2.36
C ARG A 37 8.51 16.96 3.67
N HIS A 38 7.42 16.29 4.04
CA HIS A 38 6.71 16.53 5.29
C HIS A 38 6.59 15.22 6.06
N ASP A 39 7.71 14.74 6.62
CA ASP A 39 7.73 13.48 7.37
C ASP A 39 6.71 13.45 8.52
N LEU A 40 6.32 12.24 8.92
CA LEU A 40 5.50 12.04 10.10
C LEU A 40 6.31 12.45 11.34
N SER A 41 5.69 13.25 12.20
CA SER A 41 6.22 13.52 13.54
C SER A 41 6.30 12.24 14.37
N PRO A 42 7.15 12.18 15.42
CA PRO A 42 7.20 11.04 16.33
C PRO A 42 5.84 10.65 16.91
N ILE A 43 4.99 11.65 17.21
CA ILE A 43 3.63 11.45 17.72
C ILE A 43 2.75 10.76 16.67
N GLU A 44 2.80 11.20 15.41
CA GLU A 44 2.05 10.58 14.32
C GLU A 44 2.51 9.13 14.05
N VAL A 45 3.82 8.86 14.19
CA VAL A 45 4.39 7.51 14.07
C VAL A 45 3.87 6.60 15.17
N GLU A 46 3.88 7.04 16.43
CA GLU A 46 3.35 6.25 17.54
C GLU A 46 1.83 6.03 17.41
N ALA A 47 1.08 7.04 16.99
CA ALA A 47 -0.35 6.88 16.68
C ALA A 47 -0.59 5.85 15.55
N ALA A 48 0.27 5.81 14.53
CA ALA A 48 0.20 4.81 13.47
C ALA A 48 0.53 3.40 13.97
N LYS A 49 1.53 3.26 14.85
CA LYS A 49 1.87 2.00 15.52
C LYS A 49 0.72 1.51 16.39
N ARG A 50 0.12 2.37 17.22
CA ARG A 50 -1.06 2.03 18.04
C ARG A 50 -2.18 1.44 17.19
N ARG A 51 -2.52 2.11 16.09
CA ARG A 51 -3.53 1.63 15.12
C ARG A 51 -3.14 0.29 14.48
N MET A 52 -1.87 0.05 14.16
CA MET A 52 -1.48 -1.27 13.66
C MET A 52 -1.59 -2.33 14.76
N ALA A 53 -1.26 -1.96 16.00
CA ALA A 53 -1.16 -2.87 17.14
C ALA A 53 -2.46 -3.59 17.45
N THR A 54 -3.60 -2.92 17.30
CA THR A 54 -4.96 -3.42 17.55
C THR A 54 -5.46 -4.42 16.49
N THR A 55 -4.82 -4.50 15.32
CA THR A 55 -5.20 -5.48 14.27
C THR A 55 -4.36 -6.75 14.31
N TYR A 56 -3.06 -6.62 14.60
CA TYR A 56 -2.15 -7.69 14.94
C TYR A 56 -0.82 -7.09 15.41
N SER A 57 -0.39 -7.43 16.61
CA SER A 57 0.94 -7.11 17.12
C SER A 57 1.37 -8.12 18.19
N ARG A 58 2.68 -8.35 18.22
CA ARG A 58 3.46 -9.02 19.28
C ARG A 58 4.58 -8.09 19.79
N GLY A 59 4.38 -6.78 19.64
CA GLY A 59 5.42 -5.76 19.74
C GLY A 59 5.89 -5.28 18.37
N PHE A 60 6.36 -4.03 18.32
CA PHE A 60 7.03 -3.47 17.14
C PHE A 60 8.54 -3.61 17.31
N PHE A 61 9.19 -4.24 16.36
CA PHE A 61 10.64 -4.36 16.34
C PHE A 61 11.18 -3.98 14.97
N THR A 62 12.43 -3.52 14.92
CA THR A 62 13.12 -3.22 13.66
C THR A 62 13.50 -4.47 12.86
N GLY A 63 13.14 -5.66 13.35
CA GLY A 63 13.70 -6.92 12.89
C GLY A 63 15.22 -6.92 13.07
N TRP A 64 15.89 -7.73 12.25
CA TRP A 64 17.35 -7.84 12.23
C TRP A 64 18.07 -6.66 11.56
N LEU A 65 17.38 -5.54 11.29
CA LEU A 65 17.99 -4.35 10.67
C LEU A 65 19.12 -3.76 11.51
N LYS A 66 19.06 -3.93 12.84
CA LYS A 66 20.10 -3.49 13.78
C LYS A 66 21.04 -4.61 14.23
N GLY A 67 20.91 -5.82 13.67
CA GLY A 67 21.66 -6.99 14.10
C GLY A 67 20.87 -8.02 14.87
N VAL A 68 21.60 -9.04 15.32
CA VAL A 68 21.08 -10.19 16.06
C VAL A 68 20.87 -9.83 17.52
N ASP A 69 19.62 -9.56 17.89
CA ASP A 69 19.22 -9.38 19.27
C ASP A 69 17.94 -10.19 19.55
N HIS A 70 18.14 -11.48 19.81
CA HIS A 70 17.06 -12.44 20.05
C HIS A 70 16.19 -12.05 21.25
N GLN A 71 16.78 -11.41 22.27
CA GLN A 71 16.08 -11.05 23.50
C GLN A 71 15.13 -9.86 23.29
N HIS A 72 15.41 -8.99 22.32
CA HIS A 72 14.52 -7.87 21.97
C HIS A 72 13.51 -8.18 20.85
N LEU A 73 13.73 -9.25 20.06
CA LEU A 73 12.88 -9.57 18.89
C LEU A 73 11.57 -10.28 19.26
N VAL A 74 11.60 -11.11 20.30
CA VAL A 74 10.43 -11.87 20.77
C VAL A 74 10.38 -11.83 22.28
N ASP A 75 9.43 -11.08 22.83
CA ASP A 75 9.07 -11.26 24.23
C ASP A 75 8.37 -12.63 24.34
N GLY A 76 9.10 -13.65 24.81
CA GLY A 76 8.70 -15.07 24.82
C GLY A 76 7.50 -15.40 25.73
N VAL A 77 6.75 -14.38 26.14
CA VAL A 77 5.69 -14.43 27.16
C VAL A 77 4.31 -14.75 26.54
N SER A 78 4.16 -14.71 25.21
CA SER A 78 2.90 -15.12 24.54
C SER A 78 3.10 -15.75 23.17
N LYS A 79 2.26 -16.75 22.86
CA LYS A 79 2.16 -17.37 21.54
C LYS A 79 1.23 -16.59 20.59
N SER A 80 0.43 -15.66 21.09
CA SER A 80 -0.74 -15.09 20.39
C SER A 80 -0.73 -13.55 20.35
N HIS A 81 -1.59 -13.01 19.48
CA HIS A 81 -1.81 -11.56 19.38
C HIS A 81 -2.52 -11.05 20.63
N ARG A 82 -1.94 -10.06 21.30
CA ARG A 82 -2.54 -9.43 22.49
C ARG A 82 -3.12 -8.05 22.24
N GLY A 83 -2.64 -7.31 21.24
CA GLY A 83 -3.14 -5.96 20.97
C GLY A 83 -2.27 -4.87 21.58
N LEU A 84 -2.87 -3.70 21.77
CA LEU A 84 -2.26 -2.56 22.44
C LEU A 84 -2.44 -2.70 23.94
N GLU A 85 -1.38 -2.64 24.75
CA GLU A 85 -1.52 -2.51 26.20
C GLU A 85 -2.16 -1.15 26.51
N ILE A 86 -3.26 -1.17 27.26
CA ILE A 86 -4.05 0.04 27.56
C ILE A 86 -4.08 0.38 29.05
N GLY A 87 -3.59 -0.51 29.90
CA GLY A 87 -3.71 -0.32 31.34
C GLY A 87 -3.54 -1.58 32.16
N ARG A 88 -3.88 -1.44 33.45
CA ARG A 88 -3.86 -2.52 34.43
C ARG A 88 -5.23 -2.69 35.07
N LEU A 89 -5.58 -3.92 35.38
CA LEU A 89 -6.80 -4.24 36.10
C LEU A 89 -6.71 -3.72 37.53
N HIS A 90 -7.55 -2.74 37.88
CA HIS A 90 -7.62 -2.15 39.21
C HIS A 90 -8.51 -2.98 40.15
N SER A 91 -9.67 -3.42 39.65
CA SER A 91 -10.61 -4.32 40.34
C SER A 91 -11.46 -5.07 39.32
N GLY A 92 -11.95 -6.25 39.70
CA GLY A 92 -12.83 -7.09 38.89
C GLY A 92 -14.06 -7.51 39.69
N ASP A 93 -15.19 -7.63 39.01
CA ASP A 93 -16.46 -8.15 39.50
C ASP A 93 -16.98 -9.20 38.50
N ALA A 94 -18.10 -9.87 38.83
CA ALA A 94 -18.65 -10.99 38.07
C ALA A 94 -18.70 -10.78 36.55
N ASN A 95 -19.07 -9.58 36.05
CA ASN A 95 -19.09 -9.27 34.61
C ASN A 95 -18.47 -7.89 34.28
N SER A 96 -17.63 -7.35 35.16
CA SER A 96 -17.08 -6.00 34.97
C SER A 96 -15.65 -5.89 35.47
N MET A 97 -14.90 -4.94 34.94
CA MET A 97 -13.61 -4.58 35.51
C MET A 97 -13.40 -3.08 35.49
N VAL A 98 -12.64 -2.60 36.48
CA VAL A 98 -12.09 -1.24 36.46
C VAL A 98 -10.66 -1.34 35.97
N ILE A 99 -10.34 -0.54 34.97
CA ILE A 99 -9.01 -0.47 34.36
C ILE A 99 -8.41 0.88 34.73
N GLU A 100 -7.20 0.86 35.25
CA GLU A 100 -6.32 2.03 35.34
C GLU A 100 -5.55 2.15 34.03
N LEU A 101 -5.86 3.20 33.26
CA LEU A 101 -5.35 3.45 31.93
C LEU A 101 -3.89 3.88 32.00
N VAL A 102 -3.04 3.18 31.26
CA VAL A 102 -1.59 3.40 31.24
C VAL A 102 -1.09 3.37 29.81
N GLU A 103 -0.23 4.33 29.45
CA GLU A 103 0.51 4.36 28.20
C GLU A 103 1.99 4.61 28.48
N GLY A 104 2.88 3.79 27.92
CA GLY A 104 4.33 3.95 28.15
C GLY A 104 4.79 3.77 29.60
N GLY A 105 3.94 3.18 30.46
CA GLY A 105 4.21 3.03 31.89
C GLY A 105 3.68 4.17 32.77
N GLU A 106 3.08 5.20 32.18
CA GLU A 106 2.50 6.34 32.88
C GLU A 106 0.97 6.38 32.73
N ALA A 107 0.28 7.01 33.69
CA ALA A 107 -1.17 7.14 33.63
C ALA A 107 -1.60 7.91 32.36
N SER A 108 -2.59 7.38 31.63
CA SER A 108 -3.03 7.94 30.35
C SER A 108 -4.47 8.43 30.41
N THR A 109 -4.71 9.59 29.79
CA THR A 109 -6.05 10.15 29.57
C THR A 109 -6.57 9.91 28.16
N ASP A 110 -5.69 9.54 27.23
CA ASP A 110 -5.95 9.59 25.79
C ASP A 110 -6.47 8.27 25.23
N ILE A 111 -6.61 7.26 26.09
CA ILE A 111 -7.18 5.98 25.74
C ILE A 111 -8.71 6.08 25.84
N GLU A 112 -9.36 5.80 24.72
CA GLU A 112 -10.81 5.68 24.60
C GLU A 112 -11.18 4.23 24.35
N LEU A 113 -12.22 3.76 25.04
CA LEU A 113 -12.81 2.44 24.84
C LEU A 113 -14.27 2.62 24.45
N SER A 114 -14.74 1.78 23.54
CA SER A 114 -16.10 1.80 23.02
C SER A 114 -16.79 0.45 23.20
N PRO A 115 -18.13 0.45 23.34
CA PRO A 115 -18.92 -0.77 23.17
C PRO A 115 -18.57 -1.49 21.85
N GLY A 116 -18.36 -2.80 21.95
CA GLY A 116 -17.93 -3.66 20.84
C GLY A 116 -16.43 -3.92 20.78
N ASP A 117 -15.61 -3.18 21.52
CA ASP A 117 -14.17 -3.42 21.61
C ASP A 117 -13.87 -4.74 22.32
N GLY A 118 -12.76 -5.38 21.97
CA GLY A 118 -12.30 -6.62 22.60
C GLY A 118 -11.13 -6.34 23.51
N LEU A 119 -11.22 -6.85 24.73
CA LEU A 119 -10.17 -6.79 25.72
C LEU A 119 -9.59 -8.18 25.98
N LEU A 120 -8.30 -8.21 26.27
CA LEU A 120 -7.57 -9.38 26.70
C LEU A 120 -6.77 -9.03 27.96
N TRP A 121 -6.74 -9.93 28.93
CA TRP A 121 -5.90 -9.82 30.11
C TRP A 121 -5.34 -11.19 30.47
N THR A 122 -4.22 -11.21 31.18
CA THR A 122 -3.54 -12.47 31.54
C THR A 122 -3.61 -12.66 33.05
N VAL A 123 -4.12 -13.83 33.47
CA VAL A 123 -4.19 -14.28 34.87
C VAL A 123 -3.50 -15.62 34.94
N ASP A 124 -2.53 -15.81 35.85
CA ASP A 124 -1.78 -17.08 36.00
C ASP A 124 -1.27 -17.69 34.68
N HIS A 125 -0.74 -16.83 33.79
CA HIS A 125 -0.26 -17.20 32.45
C HIS A 125 -1.33 -17.69 31.46
N ALA A 126 -2.62 -17.65 31.83
CA ALA A 126 -3.73 -17.89 30.95
C ALA A 126 -4.31 -16.57 30.43
N ASP A 127 -4.41 -16.45 29.10
CA ASP A 127 -5.04 -15.30 28.45
C ASP A 127 -6.57 -15.45 28.50
N GLN A 128 -7.24 -14.48 29.10
CA GLN A 128 -8.69 -14.32 29.15
C GLN A 128 -9.09 -13.18 28.22
N GLY A 129 -10.29 -13.22 27.64
CA GLY A 129 -10.74 -12.13 26.78
C GLY A 129 -12.26 -12.06 26.61
N ALA A 130 -12.75 -10.84 26.45
CA ALA A 130 -14.17 -10.55 26.37
C ALA A 130 -14.45 -9.30 25.53
N GLN A 131 -15.67 -9.23 24.99
CA GLN A 131 -16.14 -8.05 24.28
C GLN A 131 -16.82 -7.08 25.25
N VAL A 132 -16.39 -5.83 25.20
CA VAL A 132 -16.94 -4.70 25.95
C VAL A 132 -18.38 -4.46 25.51
N TYR A 133 -19.30 -4.51 26.44
CA TYR A 133 -20.71 -4.15 26.25
C TYR A 133 -20.97 -2.69 26.58
N LYS A 134 -20.36 -2.20 27.66
CA LYS A 134 -20.53 -0.84 28.16
C LYS A 134 -19.24 -0.31 28.76
N VAL A 135 -19.04 1.01 28.65
CA VAL A 135 -17.90 1.72 29.21
C VAL A 135 -18.42 2.93 29.99
N ASP A 136 -18.05 3.02 31.26
CA ASP A 136 -18.30 4.19 32.12
C ASP A 136 -16.96 4.79 32.55
N ARG A 137 -16.72 6.06 32.25
CA ARG A 137 -15.52 6.76 32.71
C ARG A 137 -15.70 7.16 34.17
N LEU A 138 -14.86 6.62 35.05
CA LEU A 138 -14.92 6.89 36.49
C LEU A 138 -14.18 8.17 36.85
N ASP A 139 -13.00 8.35 36.25
CA ASP A 139 -12.16 9.55 36.37
C ASP A 139 -11.26 9.72 35.13
N ALA A 140 -10.28 10.63 35.19
CA ALA A 140 -9.37 10.91 34.09
C ALA A 140 -8.57 9.68 33.62
N THR A 141 -8.25 8.77 34.55
CA THR A 141 -7.34 7.64 34.35
C THR A 141 -8.02 6.28 34.55
N ARG A 142 -9.27 6.24 35.00
CA ARG A 142 -9.99 4.99 35.27
C ARG A 142 -11.29 4.88 34.51
N VAL A 143 -11.50 3.69 33.96
CA VAL A 143 -12.73 3.31 33.25
C VAL A 143 -13.27 2.01 33.83
N ARG A 144 -14.59 1.95 34.01
CA ARG A 144 -15.29 0.69 34.24
C ARG A 144 -15.78 0.16 32.90
N VAL A 145 -15.51 -1.10 32.63
CA VAL A 145 -16.06 -1.83 31.48
C VAL A 145 -16.95 -2.95 31.97
N GLU A 146 -18.10 -3.12 31.33
CA GLU A 146 -19.01 -4.26 31.54
C GLU A 146 -18.98 -5.15 30.30
N PHE A 147 -19.09 -6.47 30.48
CA PHE A 147 -19.06 -7.47 29.41
C PHE A 147 -20.44 -8.09 29.17
N ALA A 148 -20.73 -8.51 27.93
CA ALA A 148 -22.03 -9.08 27.54
C ALA A 148 -22.21 -10.58 27.91
N ASN A 149 -21.14 -11.27 28.29
CA ASN A 149 -21.10 -12.73 28.50
C ASN A 149 -20.79 -13.09 29.97
N ASP A 150 -20.95 -14.37 30.33
CA ASP A 150 -20.56 -15.02 31.62
C ASP A 150 -19.02 -15.07 31.80
N VAL A 151 -18.39 -13.91 31.74
CA VAL A 151 -16.94 -13.77 31.91
C VAL A 151 -16.67 -13.29 33.31
N GLU A 152 -16.24 -14.21 34.16
CA GLU A 152 -15.90 -13.91 35.54
C GLU A 152 -14.53 -13.22 35.62
N VAL A 153 -14.53 -11.95 36.02
CA VAL A 153 -13.30 -11.23 36.35
C VAL A 153 -13.04 -11.39 37.83
N THR A 154 -12.19 -12.33 38.18
CA THR A 154 -11.86 -12.62 39.58
C THR A 154 -11.01 -11.50 40.20
N ALA A 155 -11.15 -11.28 41.51
CA ALA A 155 -10.34 -10.30 42.25
C ALA A 155 -8.83 -10.60 42.20
N ASP A 156 -8.46 -11.87 42.03
CA ASP A 156 -7.07 -12.33 41.88
C ASP A 156 -6.42 -11.84 40.57
N SER A 157 -7.23 -11.32 39.63
CA SER A 157 -6.75 -10.70 38.40
C SER A 157 -6.17 -9.29 38.62
N ARG A 158 -6.18 -8.76 39.85
CA ARG A 158 -5.72 -7.39 40.15
C ARG A 158 -4.26 -7.18 39.74
N GLY A 159 -4.00 -6.08 39.05
CA GLY A 159 -2.69 -5.72 38.52
C GLY A 159 -2.35 -6.37 37.17
N ALA A 160 -3.19 -7.28 36.66
CA ALA A 160 -3.04 -7.87 35.35
C ALA A 160 -2.97 -6.79 34.26
N ARG A 161 -2.09 -6.99 33.28
CA ARG A 161 -2.04 -6.12 32.10
C ARG A 161 -3.28 -6.36 31.24
N VAL A 162 -3.91 -5.27 30.83
CA VAL A 162 -5.09 -5.27 29.97
C VAL A 162 -4.70 -4.74 28.60
N TYR A 163 -5.14 -5.44 27.57
CA TYR A 163 -4.82 -5.15 26.18
C TYR A 163 -6.10 -4.97 25.37
N LEU A 164 -6.12 -3.96 24.50
CA LEU A 164 -7.10 -3.78 23.44
C LEU A 164 -6.68 -4.62 22.23
N ASN A 165 -7.27 -5.81 22.11
CA ASN A 165 -6.99 -6.76 21.01
C ASN A 165 -7.97 -6.62 19.83
N HIS A 166 -8.99 -5.77 19.99
CA HIS A 166 -9.98 -5.50 18.96
C HIS A 166 -10.57 -4.10 19.12
N ASP A 167 -10.28 -3.22 18.17
CA ASP A 167 -10.93 -1.92 18.04
C ASP A 167 -12.06 -2.02 17.02
N SER A 168 -13.29 -1.92 17.50
CA SER A 168 -14.49 -2.10 16.71
C SER A 168 -14.71 -0.97 15.69
N SER A 169 -14.35 0.26 16.05
CA SER A 169 -14.44 1.45 15.20
C SER A 169 -13.46 1.35 14.04
N GLN A 170 -12.22 1.00 14.37
CA GLN A 170 -11.14 0.87 13.41
C GLN A 170 -11.39 -0.30 12.47
N LYS A 171 -11.88 -1.44 12.97
CA LYS A 171 -12.25 -2.57 12.12
C LYS A 171 -13.30 -2.19 11.09
N ARG A 172 -14.33 -1.43 11.50
CA ARG A 172 -15.37 -0.94 10.59
C ARG A 172 -14.77 -0.06 9.50
N ASP A 173 -13.90 0.88 9.89
CA ASP A 173 -13.23 1.79 8.98
C ASP A 173 -12.27 1.10 8.02
N LEU A 174 -11.55 0.08 8.48
CA LEU A 174 -10.67 -0.73 7.64
C LEU A 174 -11.50 -1.57 6.67
N ARG A 175 -12.55 -2.25 7.15
CA ARG A 175 -13.47 -3.04 6.31
C ARG A 175 -14.07 -2.23 5.18
N ARG A 176 -14.46 -0.98 5.44
CA ARG A 176 -14.97 -0.09 4.39
C ARG A 176 -13.98 0.05 3.23
N THR A 177 -12.66 0.11 3.49
CA THR A 177 -11.68 0.33 2.41
C THR A 177 -11.56 -0.81 1.39
N PHE A 178 -11.96 -2.03 1.75
CA PHE A 178 -11.88 -3.18 0.85
C PHE A 178 -13.25 -3.80 0.52
N HIS A 179 -14.31 -3.51 1.27
CA HIS A 179 -15.67 -3.93 0.93
C HIS A 179 -16.49 -2.85 0.21
N ASP A 180 -16.30 -1.56 0.52
CA ASP A 180 -17.04 -0.49 -0.11
C ASP A 180 -16.38 -0.12 -1.45
N LYS A 181 -17.04 -0.49 -2.55
CA LYS A 181 -16.59 -0.18 -3.91
C LYS A 181 -16.47 1.33 -4.15
N ASN A 182 -17.22 2.15 -3.43
CA ASN A 182 -17.11 3.62 -3.54
C ASN A 182 -15.83 4.15 -2.90
N ALA A 183 -15.26 3.42 -1.94
CA ALA A 183 -13.98 3.76 -1.31
C ALA A 183 -12.77 3.28 -2.14
N TRP A 184 -13.00 2.49 -3.20
CA TRP A 184 -11.92 2.04 -4.07
C TRP A 184 -11.35 3.22 -4.86
N LYS A 185 -10.03 3.20 -5.07
CA LYS A 185 -9.38 4.20 -5.92
C LYS A 185 -9.96 4.09 -7.33
N ARG A 186 -10.63 5.16 -7.78
CA ARG A 186 -11.14 5.29 -9.15
C ARG A 186 -10.22 6.16 -9.99
N ILE A 187 -10.01 5.77 -11.23
CA ILE A 187 -9.14 6.46 -12.19
C ILE A 187 -9.96 7.57 -12.86
N PRO A 188 -9.53 8.84 -12.80
CA PRO A 188 -10.22 9.92 -13.51
C PRO A 188 -10.14 9.68 -15.02
N VAL A 189 -11.25 9.93 -15.71
CA VAL A 189 -11.32 9.90 -17.18
C VAL A 189 -12.04 11.11 -17.74
N GLU A 190 -11.54 11.57 -18.87
CA GLU A 190 -12.14 12.61 -19.68
C GLU A 190 -12.89 11.94 -20.84
N VAL A 191 -14.10 12.41 -21.13
CA VAL A 191 -14.91 11.92 -22.25
C VAL A 191 -15.21 13.06 -23.21
N THR A 192 -14.92 12.85 -24.49
CA THR A 192 -15.28 13.76 -25.57
C THR A 192 -16.27 13.07 -26.51
N VAL A 193 -17.32 13.79 -26.91
CA VAL A 193 -18.31 13.31 -27.88
C VAL A 193 -18.35 14.24 -29.08
N ASP A 194 -18.18 13.69 -30.27
CA ASP A 194 -18.30 14.42 -31.53
C ASP A 194 -19.67 14.16 -32.17
N ILE A 195 -20.37 15.24 -32.51
CA ILE A 195 -21.75 15.22 -33.02
C ILE A 195 -21.81 15.96 -34.35
N GLU A 196 -22.21 15.23 -35.38
CA GLU A 196 -22.49 15.74 -36.71
C GLU A 196 -23.71 15.00 -37.32
N LEU A 197 -24.68 15.76 -37.83
CA LEU A 197 -25.90 15.18 -38.40
C LEU A 197 -25.59 14.29 -39.61
N GLY A 198 -26.24 13.13 -39.66
CA GLY A 198 -26.03 12.13 -40.71
C GLY A 198 -24.78 11.25 -40.54
N LEU A 199 -23.85 11.63 -39.65
CA LEU A 199 -22.71 10.79 -39.27
C LEU A 199 -23.01 9.98 -38.02
N ARG A 200 -22.20 8.96 -37.75
CA ARG A 200 -22.33 8.15 -36.53
C ARG A 200 -21.74 8.91 -35.34
N LEU A 201 -22.35 8.72 -34.17
CA LEU A 201 -21.85 9.33 -32.94
C LEU A 201 -20.51 8.70 -32.58
N ASN A 202 -19.49 9.54 -32.41
CA ASN A 202 -18.17 9.11 -32.00
C ASN A 202 -17.88 9.62 -30.59
N ALA A 203 -17.45 8.72 -29.70
CA ALA A 203 -17.08 9.07 -28.34
C ALA A 203 -15.66 8.58 -28.03
N THR A 204 -14.87 9.43 -27.38
CA THR A 204 -13.50 9.14 -26.98
C THR A 204 -13.38 9.27 -25.47
N MET A 205 -12.71 8.30 -24.83
CA MET A 205 -12.44 8.27 -23.39
C MET A 205 -10.94 8.16 -23.15
N SER A 206 -10.39 9.03 -22.29
CA SER A 206 -8.97 9.03 -21.93
C SER A 206 -8.77 9.06 -20.42
N ASP A 207 -7.78 8.32 -19.92
CA ASP A 207 -7.32 8.39 -18.52
C ASP A 207 -5.99 9.18 -18.36
N GLY A 208 -5.61 9.93 -19.40
CA GLY A 208 -4.34 10.63 -19.52
C GLY A 208 -3.15 9.76 -19.94
N THR A 209 -3.27 8.43 -19.86
CA THR A 209 -2.24 7.47 -20.31
C THR A 209 -2.67 6.74 -21.58
N PHE A 210 -3.90 6.23 -21.60
CA PHE A 210 -4.50 5.53 -22.71
C PHE A 210 -5.77 6.26 -23.15
N THR A 211 -6.03 6.19 -24.45
CA THR A 211 -7.21 6.76 -25.07
C THR A 211 -7.87 5.72 -25.95
N VAL A 212 -9.18 5.58 -25.83
CA VAL A 212 -9.99 4.68 -26.64
C VAL A 212 -11.16 5.43 -27.23
N THR A 213 -11.62 4.96 -28.38
CA THR A 213 -12.70 5.57 -29.15
C THR A 213 -13.69 4.50 -29.54
N ALA A 214 -14.99 4.79 -29.40
CA ALA A 214 -16.08 3.90 -29.78
C ALA A 214 -17.11 4.67 -30.60
N GLU A 215 -17.60 4.02 -31.65
CA GLU A 215 -18.51 4.61 -32.62
C GLU A 215 -19.87 3.90 -32.53
N GLY A 216 -20.93 4.70 -32.60
CA GLY A 216 -22.29 4.19 -32.64
C GLY A 216 -22.65 3.49 -33.95
N ARG A 217 -23.76 2.75 -33.93
CA ARG A 217 -24.21 1.97 -35.09
C ARG A 217 -25.13 2.78 -36.00
N SER A 218 -25.98 3.60 -35.40
CA SER A 218 -26.92 4.45 -36.14
C SER A 218 -26.31 5.82 -36.43
N PRO A 219 -26.66 6.45 -37.57
CA PRO A 219 -26.35 7.85 -37.81
C PRO A 219 -27.13 8.74 -36.81
N ILE A 220 -26.59 9.92 -36.55
CA ILE A 220 -27.23 10.96 -35.75
C ILE A 220 -28.33 11.60 -36.61
N GLU A 221 -29.56 11.58 -36.09
CA GLU A 221 -30.73 12.14 -36.79
C GLU A 221 -31.10 13.49 -36.20
N ALA A 222 -31.80 14.32 -36.99
CA ALA A 222 -32.41 15.54 -36.48
C ALA A 222 -33.55 15.18 -35.50
N ALA A 223 -33.61 15.87 -34.37
CA ALA A 223 -34.66 15.64 -33.38
C ALA A 223 -36.04 16.01 -33.94
N ARG A 224 -36.97 15.05 -33.94
CA ARG A 224 -38.38 15.31 -34.31
C ARG A 224 -39.27 15.66 -33.12
N ASN A 225 -38.94 15.13 -31.94
CA ASN A 225 -39.64 15.34 -30.69
C ASN A 225 -38.66 15.87 -29.63
N LYS A 226 -38.26 15.02 -28.68
CA LYS A 226 -37.31 15.38 -27.62
C LYS A 226 -35.87 15.28 -28.14
N ALA A 227 -35.17 16.40 -28.11
CA ALA A 227 -33.75 16.46 -28.45
C ALA A 227 -32.88 15.86 -27.33
N VAL A 228 -31.73 15.31 -27.71
CA VAL A 228 -30.67 14.89 -26.79
C VAL A 228 -29.86 16.12 -26.37
N THR A 229 -29.85 16.39 -25.06
CA THR A 229 -29.08 17.50 -24.47
C THR A 229 -27.67 17.06 -24.10
N ASP A 230 -26.76 18.03 -23.90
CA ASP A 230 -25.39 17.74 -23.49
C ASP A 230 -25.35 17.13 -22.08
N GLU A 231 -26.26 17.55 -21.19
CA GLU A 231 -26.40 16.97 -19.85
C GLU A 231 -26.83 15.51 -19.93
N PHE A 232 -27.76 15.16 -20.83
CA PHE A 232 -28.18 13.77 -21.01
C PHE A 232 -27.03 12.90 -21.53
N LEU A 233 -26.20 13.43 -22.44
CA LEU A 233 -25.00 12.73 -22.91
C LEU A 233 -23.99 12.54 -21.79
N ALA A 234 -23.77 13.57 -20.96
CA ALA A 234 -22.88 13.52 -19.81
C ALA A 234 -23.35 12.50 -18.77
N ASP A 235 -24.64 12.48 -18.43
CA ASP A 235 -25.23 11.51 -17.50
C ASP A 235 -25.09 10.08 -18.03
N GLU A 236 -25.40 9.85 -19.31
CA GLU A 236 -25.35 8.52 -19.87
C GLU A 236 -23.92 8.02 -20.07
N LEU A 237 -23.03 8.77 -20.71
CA LEU A 237 -21.66 8.30 -20.94
C LEU A 237 -20.79 8.40 -19.68
N GLY A 238 -21.17 9.27 -18.73
CA GLY A 238 -20.53 9.46 -17.43
C GLY A 238 -20.99 8.53 -16.32
N ALA A 239 -22.04 7.71 -16.54
CA ALA A 239 -22.53 6.70 -15.59
C ALA A 239 -21.57 5.50 -15.44
N LEU A 240 -20.38 5.77 -14.92
CA LEU A 240 -19.25 4.84 -14.87
C LEU A 240 -19.24 3.96 -13.61
N GLY A 241 -20.28 3.96 -12.78
CA GLY A 241 -20.34 3.29 -11.46
C GLY A 241 -19.96 1.80 -11.44
N GLY A 242 -20.13 1.09 -12.57
CA GLY A 242 -19.75 -0.32 -12.72
C GLY A 242 -18.28 -0.57 -13.06
N SER A 243 -17.48 0.48 -13.30
CA SER A 243 -16.08 0.39 -13.73
C SER A 243 -15.10 0.92 -12.68
N VAL A 244 -13.79 0.78 -12.94
CA VAL A 244 -12.74 1.42 -12.13
C VAL A 244 -12.57 2.92 -12.39
N PHE A 245 -13.37 3.51 -13.28
CA PHE A 245 -13.24 4.91 -13.71
C PHE A 245 -14.22 5.86 -13.02
N LYS A 246 -13.83 7.12 -12.88
CA LYS A 246 -14.73 8.23 -12.51
C LYS A 246 -14.60 9.34 -13.56
N LEU A 247 -15.72 9.96 -13.92
CA LEU A 247 -15.71 11.09 -14.85
C LEU A 247 -15.03 12.28 -14.17
N SER A 248 -13.99 12.84 -14.80
CA SER A 248 -13.35 14.09 -14.38
C SER A 248 -13.77 15.27 -15.24
N ASP A 249 -13.95 15.06 -16.54
CA ASP A 249 -14.38 16.08 -17.48
C ASP A 249 -15.23 15.49 -18.62
N PHE A 250 -16.11 16.30 -19.18
CA PHE A 250 -17.00 15.93 -20.28
C PHE A 250 -17.14 17.06 -21.29
N THR A 251 -16.75 16.79 -22.54
CA THR A 251 -16.79 17.76 -23.63
C THR A 251 -17.68 17.27 -24.77
N VAL A 252 -18.58 18.13 -25.24
CA VAL A 252 -19.36 17.88 -26.46
C VAL A 252 -18.87 18.82 -27.57
N ARG A 253 -18.53 18.25 -28.72
CA ARG A 253 -18.13 18.97 -29.94
C ARG A 253 -19.23 18.80 -30.97
N ARG A 254 -19.83 19.90 -31.39
CA ARG A 254 -20.95 19.92 -32.35
C ARG A 254 -20.53 20.63 -33.62
N ALA A 255 -20.77 20.00 -34.77
CA ALA A 255 -20.56 20.63 -36.07
C ALA A 255 -21.64 21.69 -36.40
N SER A 256 -22.84 21.55 -35.82
CA SER A 256 -23.98 22.45 -35.98
C SER A 256 -24.73 22.61 -34.65
N PRO A 257 -25.39 23.75 -34.38
CA PRO A 257 -26.29 23.92 -33.23
C PRO A 257 -27.61 23.12 -33.32
N ASP A 258 -27.87 22.44 -34.43
CA ASP A 258 -29.14 21.74 -34.65
C ASP A 258 -29.43 20.67 -33.58
N PRO A 259 -30.69 20.55 -33.12
CA PRO A 259 -31.07 19.55 -32.13
C PRO A 259 -31.02 18.14 -32.74
N ILE A 260 -30.42 17.22 -31.99
CA ILE A 260 -30.20 15.83 -32.45
C ILE A 260 -31.06 14.82 -31.68
N PHE A 261 -31.32 13.70 -32.33
CA PHE A 261 -31.82 12.47 -31.72
C PHE A 261 -30.76 11.38 -31.83
N TYR A 262 -30.54 10.66 -30.72
CA TYR A 262 -29.69 9.48 -30.71
C TYR A 262 -30.28 8.39 -29.81
N PRO A 263 -30.27 7.10 -30.23
CA PRO A 263 -30.85 6.04 -29.44
C PRO A 263 -30.14 5.85 -28.08
N HIS A 264 -30.91 5.94 -27.00
CA HIS A 264 -30.41 5.75 -25.63
C HIS A 264 -29.67 4.41 -25.43
N LYS A 265 -30.17 3.33 -26.05
CA LYS A 265 -29.54 2.02 -26.00
C LYS A 265 -28.12 2.05 -26.58
N GLU A 266 -27.88 2.81 -27.64
CA GLU A 266 -26.55 2.88 -28.26
C GLU A 266 -25.56 3.67 -27.42
N LEU A 267 -25.99 4.72 -26.72
CA LEU A 267 -25.13 5.42 -25.75
C LEU A 267 -24.62 4.46 -24.66
N LYS A 268 -25.47 3.56 -24.17
CA LYS A 268 -25.08 2.54 -23.17
C LYS A 268 -24.08 1.53 -23.73
N GLU A 269 -24.25 1.12 -24.99
CA GLU A 269 -23.32 0.20 -25.66
C GLU A 269 -21.96 0.88 -25.91
N ILE A 270 -21.96 2.14 -26.36
CA ILE A 270 -20.75 2.97 -26.52
C ILE A 270 -20.01 3.10 -25.19
N ARG A 271 -20.71 3.48 -24.10
CA ARG A 271 -20.12 3.54 -22.75
C ARG A 271 -19.48 2.22 -22.37
N ARG A 272 -20.20 1.10 -22.56
CA ARG A 272 -19.70 -0.24 -22.21
C ARG A 272 -18.42 -0.54 -22.98
N GLU A 273 -18.42 -0.33 -24.29
CA GLU A 273 -17.25 -0.56 -25.14
C GLU A 273 -16.05 0.30 -24.72
N LEU A 274 -16.25 1.60 -24.46
CA LEU A 274 -15.19 2.49 -23.99
C LEU A 274 -14.57 1.97 -22.68
N THR A 275 -15.41 1.64 -21.69
CA THR A 275 -14.92 1.13 -20.40
C THR A 275 -14.18 -0.20 -20.54
N GLU A 276 -14.71 -1.15 -21.31
CA GLU A 276 -14.09 -2.47 -21.51
C GLU A 276 -12.74 -2.36 -22.23
N ARG A 277 -12.66 -1.56 -23.29
CA ARG A 277 -11.43 -1.36 -24.06
C ARG A 277 -10.35 -0.65 -23.23
N LEU A 278 -10.73 0.38 -22.46
CA LEU A 278 -9.78 1.09 -21.62
C LEU A 278 -9.28 0.21 -20.46
N GLU A 279 -10.17 -0.55 -19.82
CA GLU A 279 -9.78 -1.54 -18.79
C GLU A 279 -8.84 -2.61 -19.35
N LYS A 280 -9.11 -3.10 -20.57
CA LYS A 280 -8.26 -4.06 -21.26
C LYS A 280 -6.86 -3.48 -21.50
N LEU A 281 -6.77 -2.27 -22.07
CA LEU A 281 -5.48 -1.61 -22.30
C LEU A 281 -4.69 -1.43 -21.00
N ARG A 282 -5.32 -0.99 -19.91
CA ARG A 282 -4.66 -0.83 -18.61
C ARG A 282 -4.19 -2.16 -18.01
N ARG A 283 -4.88 -3.27 -18.27
CA ARG A 283 -4.52 -4.60 -17.77
C ARG A 283 -3.35 -5.19 -18.55
N GLU A 284 -3.33 -4.99 -19.86
CA GLU A 284 -2.34 -5.59 -20.77
C GLU A 284 -1.05 -4.75 -20.87
N ASN A 285 -1.09 -3.47 -20.51
CA ASN A 285 0.04 -2.57 -20.64
C ASN A 285 0.58 -2.11 -19.29
N ARG A 286 1.90 -2.01 -19.21
CA ARG A 286 2.58 -1.48 -18.03
C ARG A 286 2.37 0.04 -17.96
N ILE A 287 1.67 0.49 -16.92
CA ILE A 287 1.48 1.90 -16.65
C ILE A 287 2.80 2.48 -16.12
N ARG A 288 3.48 3.28 -16.93
CA ARG A 288 4.56 4.14 -16.43
C ARG A 288 3.87 5.19 -15.56
N ARG A 289 4.15 5.15 -14.25
CA ARG A 289 3.70 6.24 -13.38
C ARG A 289 4.49 7.47 -13.80
N ASP A 290 3.81 8.58 -14.03
CA ASP A 290 4.49 9.85 -14.19
C ASP A 290 5.12 10.19 -12.83
N ASP A 291 6.44 10.35 -12.81
CA ASP A 291 7.28 10.38 -11.61
C ASP A 291 7.17 11.70 -10.84
N GLY A 292 6.04 12.40 -10.92
CA GLY A 292 5.85 13.73 -10.32
C GLY A 292 5.93 13.79 -8.79
N ALA A 293 5.89 12.65 -8.10
CA ALA A 293 5.98 12.55 -6.63
C ALA A 293 7.22 11.78 -6.14
N VAL A 294 8.09 11.33 -7.04
CA VAL A 294 9.37 10.71 -6.69
C VAL A 294 10.39 11.41 -7.57
N ALA A 295 11.29 12.21 -6.98
CA ALA A 295 12.26 13.07 -7.68
C ALA A 295 12.59 12.51 -9.08
N PRO A 296 12.25 13.24 -10.16
CA PRO A 296 12.25 12.67 -11.50
C PRO A 296 13.60 12.02 -11.78
N ALA A 297 13.61 10.89 -12.48
CA ALA A 297 14.84 10.12 -12.70
C ALA A 297 16.01 10.99 -13.18
N ARG A 298 15.74 12.09 -13.91
CA ARG A 298 16.73 13.09 -14.31
C ARG A 298 17.44 13.80 -13.15
N ASP A 299 16.76 14.07 -12.03
CA ASP A 299 17.30 14.77 -10.86
C ASP A 299 18.12 13.78 -10.00
N VAL A 300 17.68 12.51 -9.93
CA VAL A 300 18.47 11.40 -9.37
C VAL A 300 19.70 11.11 -10.24
N LEU A 301 19.58 11.19 -11.56
CA LEU A 301 20.68 11.03 -12.52
C LEU A 301 21.61 12.25 -12.57
N ALA A 302 21.11 13.47 -12.28
CA ALA A 302 21.92 14.68 -12.13
C ALA A 302 22.73 14.63 -10.84
N TRP A 303 22.11 14.23 -9.73
CA TRP A 303 22.80 13.96 -8.47
C TRP A 303 23.86 12.86 -8.59
N ASN A 304 23.58 11.81 -9.36
CA ASN A 304 24.58 10.77 -9.70
C ASN A 304 25.71 11.31 -10.60
N ARG A 305 25.42 12.21 -11.56
CA ARG A 305 26.45 12.83 -12.43
C ARG A 305 27.36 13.82 -11.70
N GLU A 306 26.86 14.54 -10.72
CA GLU A 306 27.67 15.47 -9.90
C GLU A 306 28.63 14.72 -8.96
N ARG A 307 28.28 13.50 -8.53
CA ARG A 307 29.11 12.68 -7.62
C ARG A 307 29.96 11.63 -8.32
N MET A 308 29.61 11.24 -9.54
CA MET A 308 30.37 10.34 -10.39
C MET A 308 31.04 11.12 -11.51
N GLN A 309 32.12 11.84 -11.19
CA GLN A 309 33.14 12.09 -12.21
C GLN A 309 34.15 10.94 -12.17
N PRO A 310 34.25 10.09 -13.19
CA PRO A 310 35.45 9.32 -13.45
C PRO A 310 36.51 10.26 -14.05
N ARG A 311 37.75 10.12 -13.56
CA ARG A 311 38.94 10.52 -14.30
C ARG A 311 38.85 10.03 -15.74
N GLN A 312 39.25 10.90 -16.66
CA GLN A 312 39.36 10.65 -18.10
C GLN A 312 39.93 9.26 -18.42
N THR A 313 39.24 8.51 -19.27
CA THR A 313 39.85 7.67 -20.32
C THR A 313 38.83 7.41 -21.45
N THR A 314 39.05 8.12 -22.55
CA THR A 314 38.86 7.77 -23.99
C THR A 314 37.87 6.69 -24.44
N SER A 315 36.88 7.15 -25.22
CA SER A 315 36.34 6.63 -26.49
C SER A 315 35.93 5.15 -26.66
N GLY A 316 34.65 4.95 -27.04
CA GLY A 316 34.19 3.76 -27.75
C GLY A 316 32.68 3.79 -28.01
N SER A 317 32.28 4.15 -29.23
CA SER A 317 30.92 4.02 -29.75
C SER A 317 30.53 2.55 -29.93
N GLY A 318 29.34 2.14 -29.48
CA GLY A 318 28.82 0.79 -29.71
C GLY A 318 27.30 0.72 -29.52
N SER A 319 26.63 0.15 -30.52
CA SER A 319 25.18 0.05 -30.75
C SER A 319 24.41 -0.79 -29.72
N GLU A 320 23.15 -0.41 -29.48
CA GLU A 320 22.17 -1.20 -28.73
C GLU A 320 21.83 -2.53 -29.45
N THR A 321 21.87 -3.63 -28.70
CA THR A 321 21.48 -4.99 -29.13
C THR A 321 20.20 -5.42 -28.37
N PRO A 322 19.28 -6.22 -28.95
CA PRO A 322 17.99 -6.56 -28.33
C PRO A 322 18.09 -7.43 -27.07
N ALA A 323 17.11 -7.31 -26.17
CA ALA A 323 17.06 -7.96 -24.87
C ALA A 323 17.01 -9.51 -24.93
N GLY A 324 18.16 -10.14 -24.71
CA GLY A 324 18.28 -11.58 -24.45
C GLY A 324 17.86 -11.99 -23.03
N THR A 325 17.67 -13.30 -22.82
CA THR A 325 17.42 -13.95 -21.51
C THR A 325 18.49 -13.55 -20.50
N ARG A 326 18.09 -13.11 -19.30
CA ARG A 326 19.01 -12.71 -18.21
C ARG A 326 18.87 -13.60 -16.99
N LEU A 327 19.98 -13.84 -16.29
CA LEU A 327 20.04 -14.64 -15.07
C LEU A 327 19.81 -13.79 -13.81
N ASN A 328 18.84 -14.17 -12.97
CA ASN A 328 18.72 -13.60 -11.63
C ASN A 328 19.51 -14.45 -10.63
N VAL A 329 20.35 -13.83 -9.82
CA VAL A 329 21.27 -14.52 -8.90
C VAL A 329 20.86 -14.24 -7.47
N LEU A 330 20.75 -15.28 -6.65
CA LEU A 330 20.45 -15.17 -5.22
C LEU A 330 21.75 -15.34 -4.42
N LEU A 331 22.11 -14.33 -3.63
CA LEU A 331 23.29 -14.36 -2.75
C LEU A 331 22.85 -14.36 -1.30
N ARG A 332 23.42 -15.28 -0.52
CA ARG A 332 23.04 -15.58 0.86
C ARG A 332 24.07 -15.12 1.87
N GLU A 333 25.29 -14.82 1.43
CA GLU A 333 26.41 -14.40 2.28
C GLU A 333 27.19 -13.24 1.65
N LYS A 334 27.80 -12.41 2.50
CA LYS A 334 28.61 -11.26 2.07
C LYS A 334 29.81 -11.67 1.21
N ALA A 335 30.42 -12.81 1.50
CA ALA A 335 31.51 -13.36 0.71
C ALA A 335 31.09 -13.54 -0.75
N GLN A 336 29.91 -14.11 -0.99
CA GLN A 336 29.38 -14.32 -2.34
C GLN A 336 29.11 -13.01 -3.10
N VAL A 337 28.79 -11.92 -2.38
CA VAL A 337 28.69 -10.57 -2.97
C VAL A 337 30.06 -10.07 -3.41
N THR A 338 31.06 -10.25 -2.55
CA THR A 338 32.44 -9.84 -2.83
C THR A 338 32.99 -10.59 -4.04
N ASP A 339 32.80 -11.91 -4.07
CA ASP A 339 33.21 -12.79 -5.18
C ASP A 339 32.52 -12.39 -6.50
N LEU A 340 31.22 -12.09 -6.45
CA LEU A 340 30.48 -11.66 -7.64
C LEU A 340 30.99 -10.30 -8.16
N ILE A 341 31.23 -9.34 -7.27
CA ILE A 341 31.76 -8.02 -7.63
C ILE A 341 33.14 -8.17 -8.24
N GLU A 342 34.02 -8.97 -7.63
CA GLU A 342 35.37 -9.22 -8.13
C GLU A 342 35.33 -9.89 -9.50
N ALA A 343 34.49 -10.92 -9.69
CA ALA A 343 34.36 -11.62 -10.96
C ALA A 343 33.84 -10.72 -12.09
N VAL A 344 32.87 -9.84 -11.80
CA VAL A 344 32.34 -8.91 -12.81
C VAL A 344 33.35 -7.78 -13.09
N SER A 345 34.07 -7.30 -12.08
CA SER A 345 35.00 -6.17 -12.21
C SER A 345 36.33 -6.55 -12.86
N SER A 346 36.83 -7.76 -12.62
CA SER A 346 38.19 -8.17 -13.02
C SER A 346 38.29 -8.65 -14.46
N SER A 347 37.24 -9.32 -14.96
CA SER A 347 37.25 -9.98 -16.27
C SER A 347 36.01 -9.66 -17.11
N GLY A 348 35.01 -8.99 -16.54
CA GLY A 348 33.67 -8.90 -17.13
C GLY A 348 33.01 -10.27 -17.33
N ARG A 349 33.55 -11.34 -16.72
CA ARG A 349 33.17 -12.74 -16.96
C ARG A 349 33.24 -13.58 -15.68
N LEU A 350 32.12 -14.19 -15.28
CA LEU A 350 32.10 -15.28 -14.31
C LEU A 350 32.57 -16.56 -15.02
N HIS A 351 33.84 -16.91 -14.81
CA HIS A 351 34.49 -18.15 -15.24
C HIS A 351 34.66 -18.35 -16.76
N GLY A 352 35.91 -18.40 -17.22
CA GLY A 352 36.37 -19.04 -18.47
C GLY A 352 35.83 -18.47 -19.78
N ASP A 353 34.51 -18.53 -20.00
CA ASP A 353 33.85 -18.11 -21.25
C ASP A 353 32.32 -17.86 -21.13
N GLY A 354 31.70 -17.85 -19.94
CA GLY A 354 30.23 -17.97 -19.86
C GLY A 354 29.43 -16.69 -19.63
N LEU A 355 29.53 -16.11 -18.42
CA LEU A 355 28.53 -15.16 -17.94
C LEU A 355 29.11 -13.75 -17.82
N ARG A 356 28.57 -12.77 -18.54
CA ARG A 356 28.94 -11.36 -18.43
C ARG A 356 28.07 -10.65 -17.39
N GLY A 357 28.55 -9.52 -16.87
CA GLY A 357 27.74 -8.66 -16.00
C GLY A 357 26.40 -8.26 -16.65
N ASP A 358 26.40 -8.05 -17.97
CA ASP A 358 25.20 -7.70 -18.75
C ASP A 358 24.19 -8.85 -18.90
N ASP A 359 24.63 -10.09 -18.69
CA ASP A 359 23.76 -11.27 -18.68
C ASP A 359 22.99 -11.39 -17.36
N LEU A 360 23.32 -10.56 -16.35
CA LEU A 360 22.62 -10.54 -15.07
C LEU A 360 21.37 -9.67 -15.11
N GLY A 361 20.26 -10.27 -14.69
CA GLY A 361 18.97 -9.61 -14.53
C GLY A 361 18.96 -8.79 -13.24
N CYS A 362 19.03 -9.48 -12.11
CA CYS A 362 18.97 -8.89 -10.78
C CYS A 362 19.71 -9.79 -9.79
N VAL A 363 20.42 -9.19 -8.84
CA VAL A 363 21.04 -9.85 -7.70
C VAL A 363 20.12 -9.71 -6.48
N ILE A 364 19.60 -10.81 -5.97
CA ILE A 364 18.74 -10.83 -4.79
C ILE A 364 19.62 -11.18 -3.59
N LEU A 365 19.74 -10.25 -2.63
CA LEU A 365 20.41 -10.48 -1.36
C LEU A 365 19.41 -11.11 -0.39
N ASP A 366 19.68 -12.34 0.02
CA ASP A 366 18.88 -13.15 0.95
C ASP A 366 19.77 -13.58 2.12
N PHE A 367 20.24 -12.56 2.83
CA PHE A 367 21.08 -12.74 4.01
C PHE A 367 20.24 -13.20 5.20
N GLU A 368 20.88 -13.99 6.04
CA GLU A 368 20.32 -14.37 7.34
C GLU A 368 20.10 -13.12 8.21
N PHE A 369 21.05 -12.17 8.17
CA PHE A 369 21.04 -10.97 9.00
C PHE A 369 21.11 -9.68 8.19
N GLY A 370 20.48 -8.62 8.72
CA GLY A 370 20.31 -7.35 8.00
C GLY A 370 21.56 -6.46 7.94
N GLN A 371 22.59 -6.75 8.73
CA GLN A 371 23.75 -5.86 8.94
C GLN A 371 24.58 -5.64 7.67
N ASP A 372 24.67 -6.63 6.80
CA ASP A 372 25.54 -6.55 5.63
C ASP A 372 24.86 -5.97 4.38
N TYR A 373 23.55 -5.68 4.43
CA TYR A 373 22.81 -5.19 3.27
C TYR A 373 23.34 -3.85 2.77
N GLU A 374 23.68 -2.92 3.66
CA GLU A 374 24.12 -1.58 3.25
C GLU A 374 25.42 -1.65 2.42
N SER A 375 26.45 -2.29 2.98
CA SER A 375 27.74 -2.45 2.29
C SER A 375 27.62 -3.30 1.01
N SER A 376 26.78 -4.33 1.01
CA SER A 376 26.58 -5.22 -0.15
C SER A 376 25.80 -4.54 -1.28
N VAL A 377 24.76 -3.77 -0.95
CA VAL A 377 24.01 -2.98 -1.93
C VAL A 377 24.91 -1.89 -2.52
N ALA A 378 25.73 -1.22 -1.70
CA ALA A 378 26.68 -0.23 -2.18
C ALA A 378 27.70 -0.86 -3.15
N GLY A 379 28.28 -2.01 -2.80
CA GLY A 379 29.23 -2.74 -3.64
C GLY A 379 28.64 -3.17 -4.99
N LEU A 380 27.45 -3.79 -4.98
CA LEU A 380 26.78 -4.24 -6.20
C LEU A 380 26.41 -3.06 -7.12
N LYS A 381 25.96 -1.95 -6.54
CA LYS A 381 25.67 -0.73 -7.30
C LYS A 381 26.92 -0.12 -7.93
N ASN A 382 28.03 -0.09 -7.20
CA ASN A 382 29.32 0.38 -7.72
C ASN A 382 29.81 -0.49 -8.89
N ALA A 383 29.46 -1.78 -8.89
CA ALA A 383 29.74 -2.73 -9.99
C ALA A 383 28.71 -2.67 -11.14
N GLY A 384 27.73 -1.75 -11.11
CA GLY A 384 26.71 -1.59 -12.15
C GLY A 384 25.59 -2.65 -12.12
N LEU A 385 25.48 -3.44 -11.06
CA LEU A 385 24.50 -4.53 -10.94
C LEU A 385 23.20 -4.06 -10.29
N ARG A 386 22.06 -4.49 -10.84
CA ARG A 386 20.75 -4.29 -10.19
C ARG A 386 20.61 -5.25 -9.02
N CYS A 387 20.20 -4.77 -7.85
CA CYS A 387 20.02 -5.60 -6.68
C CYS A 387 18.68 -5.38 -5.97
N GLY A 388 18.14 -6.45 -5.38
CA GLY A 388 16.99 -6.43 -4.48
C GLY A 388 17.34 -7.10 -3.14
N ILE A 389 16.59 -6.77 -2.09
CA ILE A 389 16.75 -7.39 -0.78
C ILE A 389 15.54 -8.29 -0.51
N ALA A 390 15.79 -9.56 -0.19
CA ALA A 390 14.79 -10.47 0.35
C ALA A 390 14.65 -10.26 1.87
N THR A 391 13.48 -10.57 2.41
CA THR A 391 13.26 -10.54 3.87
C THR A 391 14.17 -11.56 4.54
N THR A 392 14.91 -11.12 5.56
CA THR A 392 15.82 -11.94 6.38
C THR A 392 15.18 -13.26 6.79
N ARG A 393 15.88 -14.37 6.57
CA ARG A 393 15.44 -15.69 7.02
C ARG A 393 15.50 -15.76 8.55
N SER A 394 14.39 -16.12 9.17
CA SER A 394 14.40 -16.70 10.51
C SER A 394 14.67 -18.20 10.36
N SER A 395 15.84 -18.67 10.77
CA SER A 395 16.09 -20.09 11.00
C SER A 395 15.31 -20.57 12.22
#